data_AF-A0A1K0FNL0-F1
#
_entry.id   AF-A0A1K0FNL0-F1
#
_cell.length_a   1.000
_cell.length_b   1.000
_cell.length_c   1.000
_cell.angle_alpha   90.00
_cell.angle_beta   90.00
_cell.angle_gamma   90.00
#
_symmetry.space_group_name_H-M   'P 1'
#
loop_
_entity.id
_entity.type
_entity.pdbx_description
1 polymer ?
#
loop_
_entity_poly.entity_id
_entity_poly.type
_entity_poly.pdbx_seq_one_letter_code
_entity_poly.pdbx_strand_id
1 'polypeptide(L)'
;MALPQLGAWVLEELPKLNLAILRDVLAPRALTEALDEMVLPELPLPERLSAAEAQQLVVNLGFVGASVARHYQERTPGGKETPERAFEGLEAGAERIPFQRYFAGLADRTGTGHDHRDSYASLVRWNVGTVEVRLGERTVAVLPGVFDDGRTRTYTGTSGEENFFALVKKGEAVERAVNDLLEPLTGPETRWDCPETASRVRTATVLVDALRQLFLEFAALPPEHSMPPEHFMDVFRQFAVHWTPGDIPPSGALDIEGLKRDFLLGIAIPDYDKHVRRLFPGLLTEERQALENLMARPTLPRRMAADLGIDLDRLPAAGLGELRGLIGHHHPVLNDWYDLLTAHARAAGSHLMLSKKFLFKPQRKRDAEGLGDRPLVSNRSGTTGMTETYLERLTRARRQHVLAELRPALDPEVREGAPISAVRSGLMEIAPVEVRLVS
;
A
#
# COMPACT_ATOMS: atom_id res chain seq x y z
N MET A 1 29.80 4.35 -15.03
CA MET A 1 29.30 5.17 -13.90
C MET A 1 28.94 4.26 -12.75
N ALA A 2 29.45 4.55 -11.55
CA ALA A 2 29.10 3.79 -10.36
C ALA A 2 27.66 4.12 -9.93
N LEU A 3 26.90 3.12 -9.43
CA LEU A 3 25.54 3.25 -8.88
C LEU A 3 25.28 4.52 -8.03
N PRO A 4 26.24 5.00 -7.20
CA PRO A 4 26.07 6.24 -6.44
C PRO A 4 25.82 7.49 -7.30
N GLN A 5 26.43 7.60 -8.49
CA GLN A 5 26.29 8.79 -9.33
C GLN A 5 24.89 8.85 -9.99
N LEU A 6 24.34 7.71 -10.41
CA LEU A 6 22.93 7.65 -10.84
C LEU A 6 21.99 7.98 -9.68
N GLY A 7 22.25 7.43 -8.48
CA GLY A 7 21.47 7.75 -7.29
C GLY A 7 21.43 9.25 -7.00
N ALA A 8 22.59 9.92 -7.04
CA ALA A 8 22.69 11.37 -6.88
C ALA A 8 21.93 12.13 -7.98
N TRP A 9 22.08 11.71 -9.25
CA TRP A 9 21.36 12.33 -10.37
C TRP A 9 19.84 12.23 -10.22
N VAL A 10 19.32 11.07 -9.82
CA VAL A 10 17.87 10.87 -9.56
C VAL A 10 17.39 11.70 -8.37
N LEU A 11 18.21 11.87 -7.35
CA LEU A 11 17.85 12.66 -6.16
C LEU A 11 17.89 14.18 -6.41
N GLU A 12 18.68 14.66 -7.37
CA GLU A 12 18.99 16.08 -7.51
C GLU A 12 18.60 16.66 -8.87
N GLU A 13 18.95 16.00 -9.97
CA GLU A 13 18.74 16.51 -11.32
C GLU A 13 17.37 16.13 -11.89
N LEU A 14 16.91 14.90 -11.66
CA LEU A 14 15.59 14.47 -12.13
C LEU A 14 14.45 15.37 -11.60
N PRO A 15 14.35 15.66 -10.29
CA PRO A 15 13.41 16.64 -9.75
C PRO A 15 13.45 18.01 -10.44
N LYS A 16 14.65 18.56 -10.67
CA LYS A 16 14.84 19.88 -11.31
C LYS A 16 14.32 19.87 -12.74
N LEU A 17 14.66 18.84 -13.51
CA LEU A 17 14.20 18.67 -14.89
C LEU A 17 12.68 18.50 -14.94
N ASN A 18 12.12 17.65 -14.08
CA ASN A 18 10.67 17.45 -14.00
C ASN A 18 9.95 18.76 -13.69
N LEU A 19 10.39 19.51 -12.67
CA LEU A 19 9.80 20.79 -12.32
C LEU A 19 9.93 21.83 -13.44
N ALA A 20 11.06 21.87 -14.15
CA ALA A 20 11.26 22.79 -15.27
C ALA A 20 10.32 22.46 -16.46
N ILE A 21 10.14 21.18 -16.78
CA ILE A 21 9.21 20.74 -17.83
C ILE A 21 7.76 21.00 -17.45
N LEU A 22 7.40 20.71 -16.19
CA LEU A 22 6.07 20.98 -15.64
C LEU A 22 5.70 22.48 -15.67
N ARG A 23 6.70 23.36 -15.60
CA ARG A 23 6.56 24.82 -15.64
C ARG A 23 6.74 25.42 -17.04
N ASP A 24 6.79 24.57 -18.08
CA ASP A 24 7.01 24.98 -19.47
C ASP A 24 8.34 25.75 -19.70
N VAL A 25 9.31 25.59 -18.80
CA VAL A 25 10.65 26.19 -18.93
C VAL A 25 11.53 25.36 -19.87
N LEU A 26 11.37 24.03 -19.83
CA LEU A 26 12.08 23.08 -20.69
C LEU A 26 11.09 22.20 -21.46
N ALA A 27 11.49 21.77 -22.66
CA ALA A 27 10.74 20.77 -23.41
C ALA A 27 11.02 19.35 -22.85
N PRO A 28 10.09 18.38 -23.01
CA PRO A 28 10.30 16.98 -22.59
C PRO A 28 11.60 16.36 -23.11
N ARG A 29 12.02 16.75 -24.32
CA ARG A 29 13.25 16.28 -24.96
C ARG A 29 14.51 16.55 -24.11
N ALA A 30 14.51 17.62 -23.30
CA ALA A 30 15.64 17.93 -22.42
C ALA A 30 15.90 16.80 -21.39
N LEU A 31 14.85 16.14 -20.90
CA LEU A 31 14.99 14.99 -19.99
C LEU A 31 15.67 13.82 -20.71
N THR A 32 15.21 13.47 -21.91
CA THR A 32 15.77 12.35 -22.68
C THR A 32 17.21 12.62 -23.13
N GLU A 33 17.54 13.86 -23.49
CA GLU A 33 18.91 14.28 -23.83
C GLU A 33 19.84 14.19 -22.62
N ALA A 34 19.42 14.67 -21.46
CA ALA A 34 20.21 14.56 -20.23
C ALA A 34 20.45 13.10 -19.83
N LEU A 35 19.47 12.22 -20.04
CA LEU A 35 19.63 10.79 -19.79
C LEU A 35 20.64 10.15 -20.74
N ASP A 36 20.55 10.44 -22.03
CA ASP A 36 21.44 9.91 -23.07
C ASP A 36 22.88 10.41 -22.91
N GLU A 37 23.08 11.65 -22.45
CA GLU A 37 24.42 12.19 -22.22
C GLU A 37 25.03 11.73 -20.90
N MET A 38 24.24 11.73 -19.82
CA MET A 38 24.78 11.67 -18.46
C MET A 38 24.52 10.35 -17.74
N VAL A 39 23.54 9.54 -18.14
CA VAL A 39 23.09 8.40 -17.33
C VAL A 39 23.24 7.09 -18.09
N LEU A 40 22.57 6.98 -19.25
CA LEU A 40 22.38 5.70 -19.94
C LEU A 40 23.68 5.06 -20.46
N PRO A 41 24.64 5.79 -21.07
CA PRO A 41 25.84 5.17 -21.66
C PRO A 41 26.70 4.42 -20.64
N GLU A 42 26.57 4.81 -19.38
CA GLU A 42 27.46 4.40 -18.31
C GLU A 42 26.90 3.28 -17.43
N LEU A 43 25.71 2.78 -17.77
CA LEU A 43 25.03 1.70 -17.05
C LEU A 43 25.72 0.34 -17.31
N PRO A 44 25.91 -0.50 -16.28
CA PRO A 44 26.47 -1.83 -16.42
C PRO A 44 25.46 -2.81 -17.04
N LEU A 45 25.93 -3.91 -17.63
CA LEU A 45 25.02 -4.98 -18.08
C LEU A 45 24.27 -5.61 -16.90
N PRO A 46 22.96 -5.91 -17.03
CA PRO A 46 22.17 -6.49 -15.95
C PRO A 46 22.79 -7.77 -15.35
N GLU A 47 23.30 -8.66 -16.19
CA GLU A 47 23.96 -9.91 -15.80
C GLU A 47 25.22 -9.73 -14.93
N ARG A 48 25.83 -8.54 -14.91
CA ARG A 48 27.00 -8.23 -14.07
C ARG A 48 26.64 -7.73 -12.68
N LEU A 49 25.37 -7.41 -12.44
CA LEU A 49 24.89 -6.88 -11.16
C LEU A 49 24.55 -8.00 -10.19
N SER A 50 24.64 -7.75 -8.90
CA SER A 50 23.93 -8.54 -7.89
C SER A 50 22.42 -8.23 -7.92
N ALA A 51 21.62 -9.07 -7.26
CA ALA A 51 20.18 -8.83 -7.15
C ALA A 51 19.85 -7.51 -6.41
N ALA A 52 20.64 -7.16 -5.38
CA ALA A 52 20.45 -5.92 -4.62
C ALA A 52 20.79 -4.67 -5.47
N GLU A 53 21.88 -4.72 -6.22
CA GLU A 53 22.23 -3.63 -7.15
C GLU A 53 21.20 -3.49 -8.27
N ALA A 54 20.67 -4.61 -8.78
CA ALA A 54 19.58 -4.59 -9.74
C ALA A 54 18.32 -3.95 -9.16
N GLN A 55 17.95 -4.25 -7.90
CA GLN A 55 16.82 -3.59 -7.24
C GLN A 55 17.04 -2.07 -7.11
N GLN A 56 18.23 -1.63 -6.71
CA GLN A 56 18.55 -0.19 -6.65
C GLN A 56 18.42 0.49 -8.02
N LEU A 57 18.88 -0.16 -9.09
CA LEU A 57 18.68 0.35 -10.46
C LEU A 57 17.22 0.35 -10.88
N VAL A 58 16.45 -0.68 -10.54
CA VAL A 58 15.00 -0.73 -10.83
C VAL A 58 14.28 0.43 -10.15
N VAL A 59 14.63 0.79 -8.91
CA VAL A 59 14.05 1.99 -8.26
C VAL A 59 14.44 3.26 -9.02
N ASN A 60 15.74 3.51 -9.18
CA ASN A 60 16.24 4.75 -9.78
C ASN A 60 15.73 4.94 -11.22
N LEU A 61 15.82 3.90 -12.06
CA LEU A 61 15.36 3.94 -13.44
C LEU A 61 13.83 3.87 -13.55
N GLY A 62 13.13 3.38 -12.52
CA GLY A 62 11.67 3.44 -12.43
C GLY A 62 11.17 4.89 -12.37
N PHE A 63 11.77 5.72 -11.50
CA PHE A 63 11.49 7.15 -11.44
C PHE A 63 11.80 7.87 -12.76
N VAL A 64 12.91 7.51 -13.40
CA VAL A 64 13.30 8.03 -14.72
C VAL A 64 12.27 7.65 -15.77
N GLY A 65 11.95 6.37 -15.90
CA GLY A 65 11.05 5.86 -16.93
C GLY A 65 9.63 6.39 -16.79
N ALA A 66 9.12 6.51 -15.56
CA ALA A 66 7.83 7.12 -15.28
C ALA A 66 7.81 8.62 -15.65
N SER A 67 8.91 9.33 -15.43
CA SER A 67 9.05 10.74 -15.83
C SER A 67 9.05 10.90 -17.36
N VAL A 68 9.82 10.07 -18.07
CA VAL A 68 9.85 10.04 -19.54
C VAL A 68 8.48 9.72 -20.11
N ALA A 69 7.83 8.66 -19.62
CA ALA A 69 6.50 8.23 -20.06
C ALA A 69 5.44 9.32 -19.82
N ARG A 70 5.44 9.93 -18.62
CA ARG A 70 4.52 11.02 -18.27
C ARG A 70 4.64 12.17 -19.28
N HIS A 71 5.84 12.72 -19.45
CA HIS A 71 6.04 13.91 -20.27
C HIS A 71 5.78 13.64 -21.75
N TYR A 72 6.12 12.44 -22.23
CA TYR A 72 5.78 12.02 -23.60
C TYR A 72 4.26 12.00 -23.80
N GLN A 73 3.51 11.32 -22.93
CA GLN A 73 2.06 11.19 -23.04
C GLN A 73 1.32 12.51 -22.86
N GLU A 74 1.88 13.44 -22.08
CA GLU A 74 1.30 14.76 -21.85
C GLU A 74 1.46 15.68 -23.06
N ARG A 75 2.60 15.59 -23.75
CA ARG A 75 3.00 16.59 -24.75
C ARG A 75 2.94 16.09 -26.20
N THR A 76 2.82 14.79 -26.42
CA THR A 76 2.78 14.19 -27.75
C THR A 76 1.33 13.87 -28.14
N PRO A 77 0.82 14.40 -29.28
CA PRO A 77 -0.48 13.99 -29.80
C PRO A 77 -0.53 12.47 -30.03
N GLY A 78 -1.55 11.81 -29.48
CA GLY A 78 -1.67 10.35 -29.57
C GLY A 78 -0.74 9.58 -28.61
N GLY A 79 -0.02 10.26 -27.71
CA GLY A 79 1.00 9.63 -26.88
C GLY A 79 0.44 8.59 -25.90
N LYS A 80 -0.81 8.74 -25.45
CA LYS A 80 -1.46 7.78 -24.54
C LYS A 80 -1.84 6.47 -25.21
N GLU A 81 -2.09 6.53 -26.52
CA GLU A 81 -2.45 5.39 -27.35
C GLU A 81 -1.21 4.55 -27.69
N THR A 82 -0.01 5.15 -27.64
CA THR A 82 1.27 4.50 -27.91
C THR A 82 2.32 4.86 -26.83
N PRO A 83 2.07 4.54 -25.55
CA PRO A 83 2.94 4.95 -24.44
C PRO A 83 4.37 4.38 -24.55
N GLU A 84 4.53 3.21 -25.17
CA GLU A 84 5.82 2.53 -25.37
C GLU A 84 6.81 3.36 -26.21
N ARG A 85 6.28 4.25 -27.05
CA ARG A 85 7.09 5.11 -27.91
C ARG A 85 7.83 6.21 -27.14
N ALA A 86 7.49 6.43 -25.87
CA ALA A 86 8.21 7.36 -25.00
C ALA A 86 9.70 7.00 -24.86
N PHE A 87 10.05 5.73 -25.07
CA PHE A 87 11.41 5.20 -24.89
C PHE A 87 12.16 4.99 -26.21
N GLU A 88 11.57 5.35 -27.36
CA GLU A 88 12.23 5.25 -28.67
C GLU A 88 13.55 6.05 -28.67
N GLY A 89 14.65 5.37 -29.03
CA GLY A 89 15.99 5.98 -29.10
C GLY A 89 16.76 6.05 -27.78
N LEU A 90 16.18 5.64 -26.65
CA LEU A 90 16.90 5.52 -25.38
C LEU A 90 17.62 4.17 -25.31
N GLU A 91 18.95 4.20 -25.17
CA GLU A 91 19.81 3.01 -25.17
C GLU A 91 20.78 3.01 -23.98
N ALA A 92 20.89 1.89 -23.28
CA ALA A 92 21.66 1.74 -22.06
C ALA A 92 22.97 0.96 -22.27
N GLY A 93 24.02 1.46 -21.63
CA GLY A 93 25.35 0.86 -21.55
C GLY A 93 26.12 0.87 -22.87
N ALA A 94 27.35 0.36 -22.81
CA ALA A 94 28.25 0.28 -23.98
C ALA A 94 27.69 -0.59 -25.13
N GLU A 95 26.80 -1.54 -24.81
CA GLU A 95 26.14 -2.40 -25.80
C GLU A 95 24.91 -1.76 -26.44
N ARG A 96 24.53 -0.55 -26.00
CA ARG A 96 23.40 0.22 -26.55
C ARG A 96 22.09 -0.56 -26.52
N ILE A 97 21.78 -1.18 -25.38
CA ILE A 97 20.58 -2.00 -25.21
C ILE A 97 19.35 -1.08 -25.11
N PRO A 98 18.27 -1.28 -25.89
CA PRO A 98 17.07 -0.44 -25.78
C PRO A 98 16.54 -0.39 -24.34
N PHE A 99 16.16 0.80 -23.86
CA PHE A 99 15.83 1.07 -22.45
C PHE A 99 14.83 0.07 -21.86
N GLN A 100 13.72 -0.20 -22.55
CA GLN A 100 12.70 -1.15 -22.05
C GLN A 100 13.26 -2.58 -21.89
N ARG A 101 14.11 -3.02 -22.83
CA ARG A 101 14.77 -4.33 -22.75
C ARG A 101 15.81 -4.36 -21.63
N TYR A 102 16.55 -3.27 -21.44
CA TYR A 102 17.49 -3.13 -20.34
C TYR A 102 16.78 -3.18 -18.98
N PHE A 103 15.67 -2.43 -18.82
CA PHE A 103 14.85 -2.44 -17.61
C PHE A 103 14.26 -3.83 -17.33
N ALA A 104 13.74 -4.52 -18.36
CA ALA A 104 13.29 -5.90 -18.24
C ALA A 104 14.40 -6.83 -17.72
N GLY A 105 15.61 -6.72 -18.28
CA GLY A 105 16.77 -7.47 -17.80
C GLY A 105 17.13 -7.18 -16.34
N LEU A 106 16.99 -5.92 -15.89
CA LEU A 106 17.16 -5.57 -14.47
C LEU A 106 16.08 -6.18 -13.58
N ALA A 107 14.82 -6.06 -13.99
CA ALA A 107 13.68 -6.63 -13.29
C ALA A 107 13.83 -8.14 -13.12
N ASP A 108 14.19 -8.86 -14.18
CA ASP A 108 14.50 -10.29 -14.15
C ASP A 108 15.69 -10.58 -13.23
N ARG A 109 16.74 -9.74 -13.27
CA ARG A 109 17.94 -9.90 -12.43
C ARG A 109 17.66 -9.76 -10.93
N THR A 110 16.60 -9.05 -10.53
CA THR A 110 16.19 -8.99 -9.13
C THR A 110 15.79 -10.36 -8.57
N GLY A 111 15.36 -11.30 -9.42
CA GLY A 111 14.91 -12.63 -9.03
C GLY A 111 13.56 -12.65 -8.29
N THR A 112 12.86 -11.53 -8.19
CA THR A 112 11.59 -11.43 -7.43
C THR A 112 10.34 -11.60 -8.30
N GLY A 113 10.52 -11.66 -9.62
CA GLY A 113 9.42 -11.60 -10.60
C GLY A 113 8.73 -10.23 -10.65
N HIS A 114 9.51 -9.18 -10.43
CA HIS A 114 9.11 -7.79 -10.62
C HIS A 114 8.70 -7.53 -12.08
N ASP A 115 7.73 -6.65 -12.28
CA ASP A 115 7.26 -6.26 -13.62
C ASP A 115 8.35 -5.49 -14.40
N HIS A 116 8.22 -5.44 -15.73
CA HIS A 116 9.18 -4.78 -16.63
C HIS A 116 8.96 -3.26 -16.73
N ARG A 117 8.44 -2.67 -15.65
CA ARG A 117 8.23 -1.23 -15.40
C ARG A 117 8.36 -0.92 -13.92
N ASP A 118 8.25 0.35 -13.51
CA ASP A 118 8.11 0.69 -12.09
C ASP A 118 6.83 0.09 -11.49
N SER A 119 6.90 -0.35 -10.24
CA SER A 119 5.79 -0.97 -9.50
C SER A 119 5.66 -0.39 -8.09
N TYR A 120 4.64 -0.80 -7.34
CA TYR A 120 4.51 -0.42 -5.93
C TYR A 120 5.75 -0.85 -5.11
N ALA A 121 6.31 -2.03 -5.40
CA ALA A 121 7.51 -2.52 -4.72
C ALA A 121 8.71 -1.60 -4.96
N SER A 122 8.98 -1.20 -6.19
CA SER A 122 10.11 -0.30 -6.49
C SER A 122 9.85 1.14 -6.04
N LEU A 123 8.61 1.62 -6.15
CA LEU A 123 8.28 3.02 -5.87
C LEU A 123 8.22 3.34 -4.38
N VAL A 124 7.76 2.38 -3.56
CA VAL A 124 7.53 2.57 -2.13
C VAL A 124 8.47 1.69 -1.30
N ARG A 125 8.33 0.38 -1.42
CA ARG A 125 8.97 -0.59 -0.50
C ARG A 125 10.48 -0.54 -0.59
N TRP A 126 11.05 -0.58 -1.79
CA TRP A 126 12.49 -0.56 -1.98
C TRP A 126 13.06 0.86 -1.88
N ASN A 127 12.31 1.87 -2.34
CA ASN A 127 12.73 3.27 -2.37
C ASN A 127 12.94 3.89 -0.97
N VAL A 128 11.92 3.84 -0.13
CA VAL A 128 12.00 4.44 1.21
C VAL A 128 12.93 3.58 2.08
N GLY A 129 13.67 4.20 3.00
CA GLY A 129 14.55 3.49 3.94
C GLY A 129 13.85 2.41 4.77
N THR A 130 14.63 1.60 5.48
CA THR A 130 14.10 0.51 6.31
C THR A 130 13.14 1.04 7.37
N VAL A 131 11.98 0.41 7.52
CA VAL A 131 11.01 0.73 8.58
C VAL A 131 10.97 -0.38 9.61
N GLU A 132 11.05 -0.01 10.88
CA GLU A 132 10.83 -0.91 12.01
C GLU A 132 9.53 -0.56 12.72
N VAL A 133 8.75 -1.59 13.06
CA VAL A 133 7.60 -1.49 13.95
C VAL A 133 7.99 -2.09 15.29
N ARG A 134 7.90 -1.30 16.35
CA ARG A 134 8.23 -1.70 17.72
C ARG A 134 6.97 -1.66 18.60
N LEU A 135 6.89 -2.62 19.51
CA LEU A 135 5.91 -2.67 20.59
C LEU A 135 6.68 -2.63 21.91
N GLY A 136 6.76 -1.45 22.52
CA GLY A 136 7.74 -1.19 23.57
C GLY A 136 9.17 -1.43 23.06
N GLU A 137 9.93 -2.28 23.76
CA GLU A 137 11.31 -2.59 23.37
C GLU A 137 11.46 -3.69 22.32
N ARG A 138 10.36 -4.34 21.93
CA ARG A 138 10.38 -5.46 20.99
C ARG A 138 10.09 -4.98 19.57
N THR A 139 11.01 -5.25 18.64
CA THR A 139 10.72 -5.14 17.21
C THR A 139 9.77 -6.27 16.80
N VAL A 140 8.61 -5.91 16.24
CA VAL A 140 7.56 -6.86 15.81
C VAL A 140 7.53 -7.05 14.29
N ALA A 141 8.01 -6.08 13.52
CA ALA A 141 8.23 -6.23 12.08
C ALA A 141 9.34 -5.32 11.58
N VAL A 142 9.98 -5.73 10.48
CA VAL A 142 10.96 -4.94 9.74
C VAL A 142 10.59 -5.01 8.25
N LEU A 143 10.45 -3.85 7.62
CA LEU A 143 10.23 -3.72 6.18
C LEU A 143 11.45 -3.05 5.54
N PRO A 144 12.36 -3.83 4.92
CA PRO A 144 13.63 -3.31 4.42
C PRO A 144 13.45 -2.35 3.24
N GLY A 145 14.30 -1.34 3.15
CA GLY A 145 14.57 -0.59 1.92
C GLY A 145 15.79 -1.15 1.20
N VAL A 146 16.07 -0.70 -0.03
CA VAL A 146 17.30 -1.06 -0.76
C VAL A 146 18.36 0.05 -0.72
N PHE A 147 18.04 1.18 -0.07
CA PHE A 147 18.93 2.31 0.16
C PHE A 147 19.11 2.57 1.65
N ASP A 148 20.34 2.91 2.02
CA ASP A 148 20.82 3.25 3.36
C ASP A 148 21.34 4.70 3.44
N ASP A 149 21.07 5.51 2.41
CA ASP A 149 21.53 6.91 2.32
C ASP A 149 20.61 7.90 3.05
N GLY A 150 19.57 7.41 3.74
CA GLY A 150 18.60 8.22 4.45
C GLY A 150 17.70 9.08 3.55
N ARG A 151 17.71 8.88 2.23
CA ARG A 151 16.98 9.69 1.26
C ARG A 151 15.92 8.88 0.51
N THR A 152 14.78 9.51 0.27
CA THR A 152 13.71 8.93 -0.55
C THR A 152 13.74 9.55 -1.94
N ARG A 153 13.76 8.72 -2.99
CA ARG A 153 13.67 9.21 -4.38
C ARG A 153 12.25 9.70 -4.63
N THR A 154 12.15 10.81 -5.34
CA THR A 154 10.89 11.51 -5.61
C THR A 154 10.88 12.00 -7.06
N TYR A 155 9.70 12.32 -7.59
CA TYR A 155 9.56 12.87 -8.94
C TYR A 155 9.91 14.35 -8.98
N THR A 156 9.55 15.09 -7.92
CA THR A 156 9.68 16.56 -7.91
C THR A 156 10.54 17.11 -6.79
N GLY A 157 11.13 16.26 -5.94
CA GLY A 157 12.01 16.71 -4.85
C GLY A 157 11.28 17.44 -3.73
N THR A 158 9.95 17.32 -3.65
CA THR A 158 9.18 17.99 -2.59
C THR A 158 9.12 17.11 -1.35
N SER A 159 9.23 17.74 -0.17
CA SER A 159 9.05 17.06 1.12
C SER A 159 7.69 16.37 1.24
N GLY A 160 6.67 16.86 0.53
CA GLY A 160 5.36 16.22 0.51
C GLY A 160 5.33 14.87 -0.19
N GLU A 161 6.10 14.69 -1.28
CA GLU A 161 6.28 13.38 -1.91
C GLU A 161 7.03 12.42 -0.99
N GLU A 162 8.10 12.88 -0.33
CA GLU A 162 8.84 12.07 0.64
C GLU A 162 7.95 11.62 1.81
N ASN A 163 7.19 12.54 2.40
CA ASN A 163 6.28 12.26 3.51
C ASN A 163 5.14 11.33 3.09
N PHE A 164 4.64 11.45 1.86
CA PHE A 164 3.63 10.53 1.33
C PHE A 164 4.20 9.12 1.16
N PHE A 165 5.38 8.96 0.55
CA PHE A 165 6.01 7.63 0.43
C PHE A 165 6.34 7.03 1.79
N ALA A 166 6.84 7.83 2.73
CA ALA A 166 7.09 7.41 4.09
C ALA A 166 5.80 6.94 4.80
N LEU A 167 4.67 7.66 4.63
CA LEU A 167 3.38 7.25 5.16
C LEU A 167 2.98 5.86 4.64
N VAL A 168 3.05 5.67 3.32
CA VAL A 168 2.63 4.42 2.68
C VAL A 168 3.50 3.26 3.16
N LYS A 169 4.85 3.40 3.17
CA LYS A 169 5.73 2.34 3.66
C LYS A 169 5.56 2.04 5.15
N LYS A 170 5.36 3.07 5.98
CA LYS A 170 5.06 2.90 7.42
C LYS A 170 3.74 2.15 7.63
N GLY A 171 2.72 2.48 6.83
CA GLY A 171 1.45 1.76 6.82
C GLY A 171 1.66 0.29 6.51
N GLU A 172 2.29 -0.03 5.39
CA GLU A 172 2.59 -1.41 4.97
C GLU A 172 3.40 -2.18 6.03
N ALA A 173 4.38 -1.55 6.69
CA ALA A 173 5.16 -2.20 7.74
C ALA A 173 4.30 -2.58 8.96
N VAL A 174 3.36 -1.72 9.37
CA VAL A 174 2.40 -2.03 10.45
C VAL A 174 1.44 -3.12 10.01
N GLU A 175 0.96 -3.07 8.76
CA GLU A 175 0.09 -4.11 8.21
C GLU A 175 0.78 -5.48 8.14
N ARG A 176 2.06 -5.51 7.78
CA ARG A 176 2.90 -6.72 7.85
C ARG A 176 2.99 -7.25 9.28
N ALA A 177 3.25 -6.38 10.26
CA ALA A 177 3.31 -6.79 11.67
C ALA A 177 2.00 -7.44 12.14
N VAL A 178 0.85 -6.94 11.67
CA VAL A 178 -0.46 -7.53 11.92
C VAL A 178 -0.56 -8.91 11.27
N ASN A 179 -0.20 -9.04 9.99
CA ASN A 179 -0.31 -10.29 9.26
C ASN A 179 0.65 -11.37 9.79
N ASP A 180 1.87 -11.01 10.21
CA ASP A 180 2.84 -11.92 10.84
C ASP A 180 2.30 -12.54 12.15
N LEU A 181 1.39 -11.84 12.84
CA LEU A 181 0.70 -12.37 14.03
C LEU A 181 -0.46 -13.31 13.66
N LEU A 182 -1.16 -13.02 12.57
CA LEU A 182 -2.42 -13.67 12.18
C LEU A 182 -2.23 -14.87 11.25
N GLU A 183 -1.29 -14.83 10.31
CA GLU A 183 -1.04 -15.91 9.35
C GLU A 183 -0.75 -17.28 10.01
N PRO A 184 0.02 -17.37 11.11
CA PRO A 184 0.23 -18.64 11.80
C PRO A 184 -1.08 -19.28 12.30
N LEU A 185 -2.13 -18.48 12.53
CA LEU A 185 -3.45 -18.96 12.96
C LEU A 185 -4.24 -19.62 11.81
N THR A 186 -3.69 -19.67 10.59
CA THR A 186 -4.31 -20.40 9.46
C THR A 186 -3.96 -21.90 9.47
N GLY A 187 -3.02 -22.34 10.31
CA GLY A 187 -2.57 -23.74 10.38
C GLY A 187 -3.52 -24.65 11.16
N PRO A 188 -3.68 -25.94 10.79
CA PRO A 188 -4.72 -26.84 11.34
C PRO A 188 -4.66 -27.02 12.87
N GLU A 189 -3.49 -26.85 13.47
CA GLU A 189 -3.24 -27.02 14.92
C GLU A 189 -3.63 -25.81 15.78
N THR A 190 -4.19 -24.74 15.19
CA THR A 190 -4.58 -23.54 15.95
C THR A 190 -5.65 -23.84 16.99
N ARG A 191 -5.34 -23.54 18.25
CA ARG A 191 -6.32 -23.53 19.35
C ARG A 191 -6.84 -22.12 19.59
N TRP A 192 -8.14 -21.91 19.46
CA TRP A 192 -8.75 -20.59 19.56
C TRP A 192 -8.93 -20.09 20.99
N ASP A 193 -9.02 -21.01 21.95
CA ASP A 193 -9.27 -20.73 23.37
C ASP A 193 -7.99 -20.58 24.21
N CYS A 194 -6.81 -20.63 23.58
CA CYS A 194 -5.55 -20.56 24.31
C CYS A 194 -5.06 -19.12 24.53
N PRO A 195 -4.29 -18.85 25.61
CA PRO A 195 -3.75 -17.53 25.89
C PRO A 195 -2.87 -16.94 24.77
N GLU A 196 -2.17 -17.80 24.02
CA GLU A 196 -1.30 -17.36 22.93
C GLU A 196 -2.11 -16.75 21.77
N THR A 197 -3.13 -17.45 21.29
CA THR A 197 -4.01 -16.95 20.22
C THR A 197 -4.68 -15.65 20.64
N ALA A 198 -5.21 -15.60 21.86
CA ALA A 198 -5.82 -14.39 22.40
C ALA A 198 -4.82 -13.22 22.47
N SER A 199 -3.57 -13.49 22.87
CA SER A 199 -2.49 -12.50 22.89
C SER A 199 -2.18 -11.97 21.49
N ARG A 200 -2.00 -12.86 20.50
CA ARG A 200 -1.75 -12.49 19.09
C ARG A 200 -2.85 -11.61 18.53
N VAL A 201 -4.12 -11.97 18.74
CA VAL A 201 -5.28 -11.22 18.27
C VAL A 201 -5.34 -9.84 18.93
N ARG A 202 -5.15 -9.74 20.25
CA ARG A 202 -5.11 -8.45 20.94
C ARG A 202 -3.96 -7.56 20.46
N THR A 203 -2.77 -8.12 20.27
CA THR A 203 -1.63 -7.37 19.72
C THR A 203 -1.91 -6.89 18.29
N ALA A 204 -2.51 -7.74 17.46
CA ALA A 204 -2.94 -7.35 16.12
C ALA A 204 -3.94 -6.19 16.17
N THR A 205 -4.91 -6.20 17.09
CA THR A 205 -5.87 -5.09 17.28
C THR A 205 -5.14 -3.79 17.60
N VAL A 206 -4.19 -3.81 18.54
CA VAL A 206 -3.40 -2.62 18.93
C VAL A 206 -2.61 -2.07 17.73
N LEU A 207 -2.00 -2.94 16.92
CA LEU A 207 -1.26 -2.53 15.73
C LEU A 207 -2.18 -1.94 14.64
N VAL A 208 -3.37 -2.51 14.43
CA VAL A 208 -4.36 -1.95 13.50
C VAL A 208 -4.87 -0.58 13.97
N ASP A 209 -5.06 -0.39 15.27
CA ASP A 209 -5.38 0.94 15.81
C ASP A 209 -4.21 1.93 15.64
N ALA A 210 -2.96 1.48 15.77
CA ALA A 210 -1.78 2.32 15.48
C ALA A 210 -1.71 2.72 14.00
N LEU A 211 -2.01 1.81 13.06
CA LEU A 211 -2.16 2.13 11.64
C LEU A 211 -3.24 3.20 11.40
N ARG A 212 -4.37 3.07 12.08
CA ARG A 212 -5.44 4.07 12.02
C ARG A 212 -4.94 5.43 12.51
N GLN A 213 -4.20 5.49 13.62
CA GLN A 213 -3.64 6.75 14.13
C GLN A 213 -2.65 7.35 13.17
N LEU A 214 -1.75 6.55 12.57
CA LEU A 214 -0.82 7.00 11.54
C LEU A 214 -1.54 7.73 10.39
N PHE A 215 -2.67 7.19 9.91
CA PHE A 215 -3.48 7.84 8.88
C PHE A 215 -4.16 9.14 9.37
N LEU A 216 -4.63 9.18 10.61
CA LEU A 216 -5.27 10.37 11.19
C LEU A 216 -4.27 11.48 11.44
N GLU A 217 -3.08 11.16 11.94
CA GLU A 217 -1.98 12.10 12.16
C GLU A 217 -1.55 12.73 10.84
N PHE A 218 -1.31 11.92 9.80
CA PHE A 218 -1.00 12.45 8.47
C PHE A 218 -2.13 13.32 7.91
N ALA A 219 -3.39 12.93 8.12
CA ALA A 219 -4.54 13.74 7.71
C ALA A 219 -4.67 15.06 8.50
N ALA A 220 -4.11 15.14 9.70
CA ALA A 220 -4.11 16.36 10.52
C ALA A 220 -2.96 17.32 10.17
N LEU A 221 -1.92 16.83 9.49
CA LEU A 221 -0.82 17.68 9.06
C LEU A 221 -1.30 18.82 8.14
N PRO A 222 -0.69 20.01 8.27
CA PRO A 222 -0.85 21.08 7.29
C PRO A 222 -0.46 20.63 5.87
N PRO A 223 -1.03 21.23 4.80
CA PRO A 223 -0.71 20.87 3.41
C PRO A 223 0.79 20.91 3.08
N GLU A 224 1.54 21.84 3.67
CA GLU A 224 2.99 22.01 3.51
C GLU A 224 3.83 20.90 4.14
N HIS A 225 3.29 20.18 5.13
CA HIS A 225 3.94 19.06 5.82
C HIS A 225 3.37 17.70 5.42
N SER A 226 2.20 17.68 4.76
CA SER A 226 1.68 16.53 4.04
C SER A 226 1.96 16.70 2.55
N MET A 227 0.97 16.50 1.69
CA MET A 227 1.04 16.84 0.27
C MET A 227 -0.22 17.62 -0.09
N PRO A 228 -0.12 18.82 -0.70
CA PRO A 228 -1.31 19.56 -1.12
C PRO A 228 -2.16 18.71 -2.07
N PRO A 229 -3.49 18.64 -1.92
CA PRO A 229 -4.36 17.85 -2.80
C PRO A 229 -4.19 18.19 -4.29
N GLU A 230 -3.98 19.46 -4.61
CA GLU A 230 -3.72 19.92 -5.97
C GLU A 230 -2.41 19.33 -6.51
N HIS A 231 -1.34 19.34 -5.71
CA HIS A 231 -0.07 18.72 -6.10
C HIS A 231 -0.21 17.21 -6.26
N PHE A 232 -0.94 16.54 -5.35
CA PHE A 232 -1.22 15.11 -5.46
C PHE A 232 -1.92 14.77 -6.78
N MET A 233 -3.02 15.47 -7.10
CA MET A 233 -3.83 15.21 -8.28
C MET A 233 -3.15 15.62 -9.59
N ASP A 234 -2.50 16.77 -9.62
CA ASP A 234 -2.04 17.41 -10.85
C ASP A 234 -0.60 17.08 -11.23
N VAL A 235 0.21 16.68 -10.25
CA VAL A 235 1.63 16.45 -10.43
C VAL A 235 1.98 15.02 -10.08
N PHE A 236 1.97 14.68 -8.78
CA PHE A 236 2.50 13.42 -8.28
C PHE A 236 1.82 12.19 -8.91
N ARG A 237 0.49 12.14 -8.86
CA ARG A 237 -0.28 11.03 -9.40
C ARG A 237 -0.14 10.88 -10.92
N GLN A 238 0.14 11.97 -11.63
CA GLN A 238 0.26 11.97 -13.09
C GLN A 238 1.55 11.28 -13.58
N PHE A 239 2.46 10.87 -12.69
CA PHE A 239 3.58 9.99 -13.04
C PHE A 239 3.21 8.51 -13.11
N ALA A 240 2.07 8.11 -12.54
CA ALA A 240 1.61 6.71 -12.56
C ALA A 240 0.88 6.37 -13.88
N VAL A 241 1.52 6.64 -15.01
CA VAL A 241 1.03 6.35 -16.37
C VAL A 241 1.44 4.95 -16.84
N HIS A 242 0.82 4.48 -17.91
CA HIS A 242 1.21 3.26 -18.60
C HIS A 242 2.57 3.43 -19.30
N TRP A 243 3.45 2.44 -19.26
CA TRP A 243 4.64 2.37 -20.11
C TRP A 243 4.36 1.56 -21.37
N THR A 244 3.43 0.62 -21.29
CA THR A 244 2.91 -0.17 -22.41
C THR A 244 1.39 -0.32 -22.28
N PRO A 245 0.65 -0.52 -23.38
CA PRO A 245 -0.79 -0.70 -23.32
C PRO A 245 -1.19 -1.89 -22.44
N GLY A 246 -1.98 -1.63 -21.40
CA GLY A 246 -2.54 -2.68 -20.54
C GLY A 246 -1.66 -3.12 -19.37
N ASP A 247 -0.49 -2.51 -19.16
CA ASP A 247 0.28 -2.71 -17.93
C ASP A 247 -0.45 -2.15 -16.69
N ILE A 248 0.07 -2.45 -15.49
CA ILE A 248 -0.49 -1.98 -14.22
C ILE A 248 0.46 -0.97 -13.56
N PRO A 249 0.16 0.34 -13.60
CA PRO A 249 1.01 1.34 -12.95
C PRO A 249 1.01 1.23 -11.42
N PRO A 250 2.04 1.77 -10.75
CA PRO A 250 2.14 1.70 -9.29
C PRO A 250 0.93 2.36 -8.64
N SER A 251 0.41 1.70 -7.60
CA SER A 251 -0.79 2.13 -6.90
C SER A 251 -0.79 1.60 -5.47
N GLY A 252 -1.33 2.37 -4.51
CA GLY A 252 -1.58 1.87 -3.15
C GLY A 252 -2.58 0.69 -3.12
N ALA A 253 -3.30 0.43 -4.21
CA ALA A 253 -4.09 -0.78 -4.38
C ALA A 253 -3.25 -2.07 -4.44
N LEU A 254 -1.95 -1.94 -4.73
CA LEU A 254 -0.99 -3.03 -4.80
C LEU A 254 -0.28 -3.26 -3.46
N ASP A 255 -0.72 -2.60 -2.37
CA ASP A 255 -0.27 -2.94 -1.03
C ASP A 255 -0.71 -4.36 -0.68
N ILE A 256 0.28 -5.26 -0.73
CA ILE A 256 0.08 -6.69 -0.51
C ILE A 256 -0.46 -7.01 0.88
N GLU A 257 -0.05 -6.27 1.90
CA GLU A 257 -0.43 -6.57 3.28
C GLU A 257 -1.89 -6.21 3.55
N GLY A 258 -2.39 -5.16 2.88
CA GLY A 258 -3.80 -4.80 2.87
C GLY A 258 -4.66 -5.87 2.22
N LEU A 259 -4.21 -6.40 1.08
CA LEU A 259 -4.87 -7.48 0.35
C LEU A 259 -4.88 -8.79 1.15
N LYS A 260 -3.72 -9.20 1.70
CA LYS A 260 -3.60 -10.39 2.55
C LYS A 260 -4.55 -10.32 3.74
N ARG A 261 -4.63 -9.17 4.41
CA ARG A 261 -5.49 -8.98 5.58
C ARG A 261 -6.98 -9.14 5.25
N ASP A 262 -7.42 -8.70 4.07
CA ASP A 262 -8.81 -8.93 3.63
C ASP A 262 -9.12 -10.43 3.43
N PHE A 263 -8.16 -11.24 2.99
CA PHE A 263 -8.36 -12.70 2.89
C PHE A 263 -8.20 -13.43 4.23
N LEU A 264 -7.32 -12.94 5.12
CA LEU A 264 -7.19 -13.47 6.47
C LEU A 264 -8.45 -13.25 7.31
N LEU A 265 -8.97 -12.02 7.29
CA LEU A 265 -10.13 -11.62 8.11
C LEU A 265 -11.47 -11.85 7.41
N GLY A 266 -11.44 -11.97 6.08
CA GLY A 266 -12.63 -12.10 5.25
C GLY A 266 -13.23 -10.76 4.87
N ILE A 267 -13.75 -10.70 3.65
CA ILE A 267 -14.45 -9.54 3.11
C ILE A 267 -15.71 -9.98 2.36
N ALA A 268 -16.84 -9.37 2.71
CA ALA A 268 -18.14 -9.70 2.14
C ALA A 268 -18.37 -8.99 0.79
N ILE A 269 -17.47 -9.19 -0.17
CA ILE A 269 -17.61 -8.66 -1.53
C ILE A 269 -17.62 -9.82 -2.52
N PRO A 270 -18.70 -9.99 -3.31
CA PRO A 270 -18.73 -10.98 -4.37
C PRO A 270 -17.58 -10.78 -5.36
N ASP A 271 -16.97 -11.89 -5.79
CA ASP A 271 -15.89 -11.92 -6.79
C ASP A 271 -14.66 -11.05 -6.43
N TYR A 272 -14.42 -10.78 -5.15
CA TYR A 272 -13.29 -9.98 -4.71
C TYR A 272 -11.94 -10.60 -5.12
N ASP A 273 -11.84 -11.93 -5.10
CA ASP A 273 -10.68 -12.68 -5.59
C ASP A 273 -10.38 -12.39 -7.07
N LYS A 274 -11.41 -12.33 -7.94
CA LYS A 274 -11.25 -11.96 -9.36
C LYS A 274 -10.75 -10.53 -9.51
N HIS A 275 -11.22 -9.62 -8.66
CA HIS A 275 -10.71 -8.24 -8.65
C HIS A 275 -9.22 -8.21 -8.29
N VAL A 276 -8.82 -8.92 -7.23
CA VAL A 276 -7.42 -8.97 -6.79
C VAL A 276 -6.51 -9.66 -7.82
N ARG A 277 -6.98 -10.73 -8.49
CA ARG A 277 -6.19 -11.38 -9.56
C ARG A 277 -5.85 -10.45 -10.73
N ARG A 278 -6.64 -9.42 -10.99
CA ARG A 278 -6.31 -8.40 -12.02
C ARG A 278 -5.11 -7.54 -11.64
N LEU A 279 -4.75 -7.51 -10.36
CA LEU A 279 -3.61 -6.76 -9.84
C LEU A 279 -2.30 -7.56 -9.88
N PHE A 280 -2.37 -8.89 -10.07
CA PHE A 280 -1.22 -9.79 -10.04
C PHE A 280 -0.05 -9.41 -10.96
N PRO A 281 -0.27 -8.84 -12.16
CA PRO A 281 0.83 -8.37 -13.00
C PRO A 281 1.72 -7.33 -12.30
N GLY A 282 1.15 -6.49 -11.43
CA GLY A 282 1.89 -5.47 -10.67
C GLY A 282 2.47 -5.94 -9.33
N LEU A 283 2.38 -7.22 -9.00
CA LEU A 283 2.89 -7.82 -7.76
C LEU A 283 4.17 -8.64 -8.01
N LEU A 284 4.92 -8.95 -6.96
CA LEU A 284 6.05 -9.89 -7.01
C LEU A 284 5.57 -11.34 -7.01
N THR A 285 6.44 -12.29 -7.39
CA THR A 285 6.09 -13.72 -7.45
C THR A 285 5.64 -14.28 -6.11
N GLU A 286 6.37 -13.99 -5.03
CA GLU A 286 6.02 -14.48 -3.70
C GLU A 286 4.72 -13.87 -3.19
N GLU A 287 4.42 -12.63 -3.55
CA GLU A 287 3.19 -11.94 -3.18
C GLU A 287 1.97 -12.56 -3.86
N ARG A 288 2.08 -12.85 -5.17
CA ARG A 288 1.06 -13.60 -5.91
C ARG A 288 0.78 -14.95 -5.24
N GLN A 289 1.83 -15.70 -4.94
CA GLN A 289 1.72 -17.02 -4.31
C GLN A 289 1.07 -16.95 -2.92
N ALA A 290 1.43 -15.94 -2.12
CA ALA A 290 0.85 -15.73 -0.80
C ALA A 290 -0.66 -15.43 -0.90
N LEU A 291 -1.07 -14.58 -1.83
CA LEU A 291 -2.49 -14.29 -2.06
C LEU A 291 -3.26 -15.50 -2.56
N GLU A 292 -2.71 -16.26 -3.52
CA GLU A 292 -3.36 -17.49 -4.00
C GLU A 292 -3.58 -18.50 -2.87
N ASN A 293 -2.59 -18.67 -1.99
CA ASN A 293 -2.69 -19.55 -0.83
C ASN A 293 -3.78 -19.09 0.14
N LEU A 294 -3.92 -17.79 0.38
CA LEU A 294 -4.97 -17.24 1.25
C LEU A 294 -6.37 -17.31 0.60
N MET A 295 -6.47 -17.05 -0.70
CA MET A 295 -7.73 -17.16 -1.46
C MET A 295 -8.28 -18.59 -1.44
N ALA A 296 -7.41 -19.60 -1.35
CA ALA A 296 -7.80 -21.01 -1.33
C ALA A 296 -8.25 -21.53 0.04
N ARG A 297 -8.21 -20.70 1.09
CA ARG A 297 -8.46 -21.12 2.48
C ARG A 297 -9.70 -20.42 3.07
N PRO A 298 -10.38 -21.06 4.04
CA PRO A 298 -11.34 -20.36 4.89
C PRO A 298 -10.66 -19.20 5.64
N THR A 299 -11.40 -18.10 5.82
CA THR A 299 -10.94 -16.95 6.60
C THR A 299 -10.82 -17.32 8.09
N LEU A 300 -9.94 -16.64 8.83
CA LEU A 300 -9.71 -16.92 10.24
C LEU A 300 -11.00 -16.85 11.08
N PRO A 301 -11.88 -15.83 10.95
CA PRO A 301 -13.10 -15.80 11.74
C PRO A 301 -14.07 -16.94 11.41
N ARG A 302 -14.14 -17.39 10.14
CA ARG A 302 -14.98 -18.52 9.74
C ARG A 302 -14.46 -19.83 10.29
N ARG A 303 -13.13 -20.03 10.23
CA ARG A 303 -12.49 -21.22 10.78
C ARG A 303 -12.63 -21.29 12.30
N MET A 304 -12.38 -20.18 13.00
CA MET A 304 -12.61 -20.08 14.44
C MET A 304 -14.04 -20.45 14.80
N ALA A 305 -15.04 -19.89 14.11
CA ALA A 305 -16.44 -20.19 14.38
C ALA A 305 -16.76 -21.68 14.18
N ALA A 306 -16.28 -22.29 13.08
CA ALA A 306 -16.47 -23.71 12.82
C ALA A 306 -15.84 -24.59 13.92
N ASP A 307 -14.60 -24.30 14.32
CA ASP A 307 -13.88 -25.07 15.34
C ASP A 307 -14.49 -24.91 16.75
N LEU A 308 -15.14 -23.77 17.02
CA LEU A 308 -15.90 -23.54 18.26
C LEU A 308 -17.35 -24.06 18.21
N GLY A 309 -17.79 -24.63 17.08
CA GLY A 309 -19.16 -25.11 16.90
C GLY A 309 -20.20 -23.99 16.79
N ILE A 310 -19.79 -22.80 16.37
CA ILE A 310 -20.64 -21.62 16.21
C ILE A 310 -21.17 -21.56 14.79
N ASP A 311 -22.49 -21.60 14.66
CA ASP A 311 -23.19 -21.37 13.40
C ASP A 311 -23.36 -19.87 13.15
N LEU A 312 -22.52 -19.32 12.27
CA LEU A 312 -22.50 -17.90 11.94
C LEU A 312 -23.81 -17.43 11.28
N ASP A 313 -24.52 -18.31 10.57
CA ASP A 313 -25.76 -17.97 9.88
C ASP A 313 -26.95 -17.83 10.86
N ARG A 314 -26.78 -18.32 12.10
CA ARG A 314 -27.79 -18.19 13.16
C ARG A 314 -27.63 -16.93 14.01
N LEU A 315 -26.47 -16.26 13.96
CA LEU A 315 -26.23 -15.04 14.74
C LEU A 315 -27.25 -13.91 14.47
N PRO A 316 -27.69 -13.63 13.22
CA PRO A 316 -28.68 -12.57 12.97
C PRO A 316 -30.05 -12.82 13.60
N ALA A 317 -30.39 -14.09 13.90
CA ALA A 317 -31.67 -14.46 14.50
C ALA A 317 -31.59 -14.64 16.02
N ALA A 318 -30.39 -14.56 16.61
CA ALA A 318 -30.17 -14.79 18.02
C ALA A 318 -30.65 -13.61 18.88
N GLY A 319 -31.27 -13.92 20.02
CA GLY A 319 -31.68 -12.91 21.00
C GLY A 319 -30.48 -12.32 21.76
N LEU A 320 -30.62 -11.11 22.31
CA LEU A 320 -29.54 -10.45 23.08
C LEU A 320 -29.00 -11.32 24.23
N GLY A 321 -29.87 -12.05 24.92
CA GLY A 321 -29.46 -12.98 25.99
C GLY A 321 -28.61 -14.14 25.48
N GLU A 322 -28.95 -14.68 24.30
CA GLU A 322 -28.19 -15.76 23.66
C GLU A 322 -26.81 -15.26 23.21
N LEU A 323 -26.74 -14.07 22.60
CA LEU A 323 -25.48 -13.43 22.21
C LEU A 323 -24.59 -13.14 23.42
N ARG A 324 -25.15 -12.62 24.51
CA ARG A 324 -24.42 -12.40 25.78
C ARG A 324 -23.92 -13.71 26.39
N GLY A 325 -24.74 -14.76 26.38
CA GLY A 325 -24.33 -16.09 26.84
C GLY A 325 -23.20 -16.68 26.01
N LEU A 326 -23.32 -16.57 24.68
CA LEU A 326 -22.31 -17.03 23.72
C LEU A 326 -20.94 -16.42 24.01
N ILE A 327 -20.90 -15.11 24.21
CA ILE A 327 -19.63 -14.38 24.41
C ILE A 327 -19.14 -14.49 25.86
N GLY A 328 -20.02 -14.30 26.84
CA GLY A 328 -19.66 -14.21 28.25
C GLY A 328 -19.38 -15.55 28.93
N HIS A 329 -20.05 -16.62 28.50
CA HIS A 329 -19.97 -17.93 29.17
C HIS A 329 -19.36 -19.02 28.31
N HIS A 330 -19.55 -19.00 26.99
CA HIS A 330 -19.12 -20.09 26.11
C HIS A 330 -17.79 -19.79 25.41
N HIS A 331 -17.65 -18.61 24.81
CA HIS A 331 -16.51 -18.28 23.95
C HIS A 331 -16.03 -16.83 24.13
N PRO A 332 -15.32 -16.51 25.23
CA PRO A 332 -14.81 -15.16 25.49
C PRO A 332 -13.84 -14.64 24.43
N VAL A 333 -13.19 -15.54 23.68
CA VAL A 333 -12.32 -15.19 22.55
C VAL A 333 -13.05 -14.39 21.46
N LEU A 334 -14.37 -14.52 21.34
CA LEU A 334 -15.17 -13.76 20.37
C LEU A 334 -15.05 -12.25 20.58
N ASN A 335 -14.80 -11.79 21.80
CA ASN A 335 -14.53 -10.37 22.08
C ASN A 335 -13.28 -9.89 21.36
N ASP A 336 -12.16 -10.59 21.54
CA ASP A 336 -10.86 -10.19 20.96
C ASP A 336 -10.96 -10.14 19.42
N TRP A 337 -11.63 -11.12 18.81
CA TRP A 337 -11.85 -11.15 17.36
C TRP A 337 -12.80 -10.08 16.86
N TYR A 338 -13.88 -9.81 17.60
CA TYR A 338 -14.79 -8.71 17.27
C TYR A 338 -14.05 -7.36 17.31
N ASP A 339 -13.20 -7.15 18.31
CA ASP A 339 -12.40 -5.93 18.46
C ASP A 339 -11.39 -5.78 17.31
N LEU A 340 -10.70 -6.86 16.92
CA LEU A 340 -9.79 -6.87 15.76
C LEU A 340 -10.52 -6.49 14.46
N LEU A 341 -11.66 -7.13 14.19
CA LEU A 341 -12.45 -6.87 12.98
C LEU A 341 -12.99 -5.44 12.96
N THR A 342 -13.42 -4.93 14.11
CA THR A 342 -13.87 -3.55 14.27
C THR A 342 -12.72 -2.57 14.06
N ALA A 343 -11.53 -2.84 14.61
CA ALA A 343 -10.33 -2.04 14.39
C ALA A 343 -9.95 -1.99 12.90
N HIS A 344 -9.95 -3.15 12.20
CA HIS A 344 -9.69 -3.22 10.75
C HIS A 344 -10.68 -2.37 9.96
N ALA A 345 -11.96 -2.46 10.29
CA ALA A 345 -13.00 -1.65 9.66
C ALA A 345 -12.82 -0.14 9.91
N ARG A 346 -12.33 0.26 11.08
CA ARG A 346 -12.02 1.66 11.41
C ARG A 346 -10.78 2.16 10.67
N ALA A 347 -9.70 1.38 10.62
CA ALA A 347 -8.49 1.70 9.86
C ALA A 347 -8.80 1.88 8.36
N ALA A 348 -9.58 0.98 7.77
CA ALA A 348 -10.09 1.11 6.40
C ALA A 348 -10.95 2.37 6.20
N GLY A 349 -11.69 2.80 7.23
CA GLY A 349 -12.42 4.06 7.23
C GLY A 349 -11.51 5.29 7.20
N SER A 350 -10.41 5.27 7.95
CA SER A 350 -9.39 6.33 7.91
C SER A 350 -8.67 6.39 6.56
N HIS A 351 -8.35 5.23 5.95
CA HIS A 351 -7.80 5.19 4.60
C HIS A 351 -8.76 5.79 3.55
N LEU A 352 -10.06 5.43 3.60
CA LEU A 352 -11.08 6.04 2.74
C LEU A 352 -11.18 7.56 2.97
N MET A 353 -11.06 8.02 4.21
CA MET A 353 -11.03 9.45 4.54
C MET A 353 -9.86 10.16 3.86
N LEU A 354 -8.65 9.57 3.90
CA LEU A 354 -7.48 10.09 3.18
C LEU A 354 -7.76 10.18 1.67
N SER A 355 -8.23 9.09 1.04
CA SER A 355 -8.57 9.11 -0.39
C SER A 355 -9.61 10.18 -0.72
N LYS A 356 -10.61 10.37 0.14
CA LYS A 356 -11.60 11.45 -0.03
C LYS A 356 -10.99 12.84 0.13
N LYS A 357 -10.09 13.04 1.08
CA LYS A 357 -9.45 14.34 1.35
C LYS A 357 -8.54 14.76 0.20
N PHE A 358 -7.69 13.85 -0.29
CA PHE A 358 -6.64 14.18 -1.25
C PHE A 358 -7.02 13.98 -2.72
N LEU A 359 -8.05 13.17 -3.01
CA LEU A 359 -8.45 12.83 -4.39
C LEU A 359 -9.91 13.18 -4.68
N PHE A 360 -10.86 12.48 -4.03
CA PHE A 360 -12.25 12.50 -4.52
C PHE A 360 -13.00 13.79 -4.21
N LYS A 361 -12.90 14.36 -3.00
CA LYS A 361 -13.60 15.63 -2.69
C LYS A 361 -13.06 16.79 -3.53
N PRO A 362 -11.74 16.99 -3.67
CA PRO A 362 -11.21 18.01 -4.56
C PRO A 362 -11.66 17.83 -6.01
N GLN A 363 -11.63 16.59 -6.54
CA GLN A 363 -12.10 16.35 -7.91
C GLN A 363 -13.59 16.62 -8.09
N ARG A 364 -14.45 16.24 -7.13
CA ARG A 364 -15.88 16.60 -7.20
C ARG A 364 -16.12 18.10 -7.20
N LYS A 365 -15.32 18.85 -6.44
CA LYS A 365 -15.37 20.32 -6.45
C LYS A 365 -15.03 20.87 -7.84
N ARG A 366 -13.94 20.37 -8.45
CA ARG A 366 -13.55 20.73 -9.82
C ARG A 366 -14.61 20.40 -10.87
N ASP A 367 -15.24 19.23 -10.76
CA ASP A 367 -16.34 18.82 -11.64
C ASP A 367 -17.54 19.76 -11.50
N ALA A 368 -17.89 20.16 -10.27
CA ALA A 368 -18.96 21.14 -10.02
C ALA A 368 -18.62 22.55 -10.52
N GLU A 369 -17.34 22.93 -10.52
CA GLU A 369 -16.83 24.20 -11.04
C GLU A 369 -16.60 24.19 -12.56
N GLY A 370 -16.83 23.05 -13.23
CA GLY A 370 -16.61 22.91 -14.69
C GLY A 370 -15.15 22.81 -15.10
N LEU A 371 -14.22 22.64 -14.16
CA LEU A 371 -12.77 22.51 -14.41
C LEU A 371 -12.38 21.12 -14.95
N GLY A 372 -13.20 20.10 -14.68
CA GLY A 372 -13.03 18.76 -15.22
C GLY A 372 -11.85 17.98 -14.61
N ASP A 373 -11.38 16.96 -15.34
CA ASP A 373 -10.37 15.98 -14.91
C ASP A 373 -9.03 16.21 -15.62
N ARG A 374 -7.95 15.65 -15.07
CA ARG A 374 -6.63 15.69 -15.70
C ARG A 374 -6.53 14.67 -16.85
N PRO A 375 -5.67 14.93 -17.84
CA PRO A 375 -5.66 14.12 -19.04
C PRO A 375 -5.00 12.75 -18.85
N LEU A 376 -3.89 12.62 -18.09
CA LEU A 376 -3.10 11.37 -18.11
C LEU A 376 -3.71 10.30 -17.21
N VAL A 377 -3.84 10.61 -15.92
CA VAL A 377 -4.40 9.70 -14.93
C VAL A 377 -5.65 10.34 -14.36
N SER A 378 -6.80 9.69 -14.55
CA SER A 378 -8.08 10.19 -14.04
C SER A 378 -8.04 10.35 -12.51
N ASN A 379 -8.60 11.46 -12.03
CA ASN A 379 -8.81 11.72 -10.62
C ASN A 379 -10.17 11.20 -10.11
N ARG A 380 -11.00 10.62 -11.00
CA ARG A 380 -12.32 10.05 -10.65
C ARG A 380 -12.24 8.61 -10.15
N SER A 381 -11.13 7.94 -10.41
CA SER A 381 -10.82 6.59 -9.91
C SER A 381 -9.38 6.53 -9.41
N GLY A 382 -9.00 5.46 -8.70
CA GLY A 382 -7.62 5.03 -8.48
C GLY A 382 -6.93 4.65 -9.78
N THR A 383 -5.60 4.52 -9.76
CA THR A 383 -4.79 4.17 -10.94
C THR A 383 -5.15 2.79 -11.50
N THR A 384 -5.66 1.90 -10.64
CA THR A 384 -6.18 0.57 -11.00
C THR A 384 -7.68 0.57 -11.34
N GLY A 385 -8.30 1.75 -11.49
CA GLY A 385 -9.71 1.91 -11.84
C GLY A 385 -10.70 1.85 -10.66
N MET A 386 -10.24 1.73 -9.41
CA MET A 386 -11.13 1.72 -8.24
C MET A 386 -11.78 3.09 -8.00
N THR A 387 -13.10 3.17 -8.09
CA THR A 387 -13.86 4.41 -7.84
C THR A 387 -14.04 4.71 -6.35
N GLU A 388 -14.45 5.95 -6.02
CA GLU A 388 -14.86 6.30 -4.65
C GLU A 388 -15.96 5.37 -4.13
N THR A 389 -16.97 5.08 -4.95
CA THR A 389 -18.09 4.20 -4.59
C THR A 389 -17.64 2.76 -4.33
N TYR A 390 -16.64 2.28 -5.06
CA TYR A 390 -16.04 0.96 -4.81
C TYR A 390 -15.30 0.93 -3.46
N LEU A 391 -14.52 1.97 -3.14
CA LEU A 391 -13.83 2.08 -1.85
C LEU A 391 -14.81 2.23 -0.69
N GLU A 392 -15.91 2.97 -0.85
CA GLU A 392 -17.00 3.02 0.13
C GLU A 392 -17.63 1.65 0.38
N ARG A 393 -17.82 0.86 -0.69
CA ARG A 393 -18.32 -0.50 -0.60
C ARG A 393 -17.33 -1.42 0.11
N LEU A 394 -16.02 -1.30 -0.16
CA LEU A 394 -14.96 -2.00 0.57
C LEU A 394 -15.00 -1.69 2.07
N THR A 395 -15.04 -0.41 2.43
CA THR A 395 -15.13 0.00 3.84
C THR A 395 -16.42 -0.50 4.50
N ARG A 396 -17.55 -0.49 3.79
CA ARG A 396 -18.82 -1.03 4.31
C ARG A 396 -18.76 -2.55 4.51
N ALA A 397 -18.21 -3.29 3.55
CA ALA A 397 -18.06 -4.74 3.66
C ALA A 397 -17.19 -5.14 4.87
N ARG A 398 -16.10 -4.41 5.13
CA ARG A 398 -15.27 -4.63 6.33
C ARG A 398 -16.03 -4.34 7.64
N ARG A 399 -16.97 -3.38 7.66
CA ARG A 399 -17.85 -3.11 8.81
C ARG A 399 -18.94 -4.17 9.00
N GLN A 400 -19.33 -4.85 7.93
CA GLN A 400 -20.29 -5.95 7.91
C GLN A 400 -19.55 -7.31 7.99
N HIS A 401 -18.51 -7.37 8.81
CA HIS A 401 -17.75 -8.60 9.03
C HIS A 401 -18.65 -9.66 9.70
N VAL A 402 -18.19 -10.92 9.66
CA VAL A 402 -19.00 -12.09 10.07
C VAL A 402 -19.42 -12.11 11.55
N LEU A 403 -18.75 -11.31 12.39
CA LEU A 403 -19.09 -11.13 13.81
C LEU A 403 -19.86 -9.82 14.09
N ALA A 404 -20.29 -9.07 13.07
CA ALA A 404 -20.93 -7.78 13.26
C ALA A 404 -22.24 -7.86 14.08
N GLU A 405 -22.93 -9.00 14.01
CA GLU A 405 -24.16 -9.29 14.77
C GLU A 405 -23.92 -9.38 16.29
N LEU A 406 -22.68 -9.53 16.75
CA LEU A 406 -22.35 -9.51 18.18
C LEU A 406 -22.42 -8.10 18.78
N ARG A 407 -22.50 -7.04 17.95
CA ARG A 407 -22.48 -5.64 18.38
C ARG A 407 -23.47 -5.32 19.51
N PRO A 408 -24.75 -5.71 19.47
CA PRO A 408 -25.71 -5.37 20.53
C PRO A 408 -25.32 -5.93 21.92
N ALA A 409 -24.59 -7.06 21.96
CA ALA A 409 -24.10 -7.65 23.19
C ALA A 409 -22.79 -7.01 23.69
N LEU A 410 -22.07 -6.30 22.82
CA LEU A 410 -20.75 -5.74 23.05
C LEU A 410 -20.71 -4.23 23.17
N ASP A 411 -21.77 -3.53 22.77
CA ASP A 411 -21.86 -2.07 22.81
C ASP A 411 -21.76 -1.54 24.25
N PRO A 412 -20.80 -0.66 24.58
CA PRO A 412 -20.67 -0.09 25.91
C PRO A 412 -21.86 0.74 26.37
N GLU A 413 -22.70 1.29 25.49
CA GLU A 413 -23.95 1.97 25.90
C GLU A 413 -25.01 1.00 26.45
N VAL A 414 -24.88 -0.29 26.12
CA VAL A 414 -25.73 -1.39 26.61
C VAL A 414 -25.05 -2.15 27.78
N ARG A 415 -23.81 -1.77 28.13
CA ARG A 415 -23.16 -2.15 29.40
C ARG A 415 -23.59 -1.15 30.47
N GLU A 416 -24.67 -1.47 31.19
CA GLU A 416 -25.00 -0.76 32.44
C GLU A 416 -23.76 -0.69 33.34
N GLY A 417 -23.20 0.51 33.53
CA GLY A 417 -22.40 0.85 34.70
C GLY A 417 -20.88 0.65 34.66
N ALA A 418 -20.19 0.77 33.52
CA ALA A 418 -18.73 0.89 33.55
C ALA A 418 -18.20 1.99 32.59
N PRO A 419 -17.46 3.00 33.09
CA PRO A 419 -16.78 3.95 32.23
C PRO A 419 -15.77 3.21 31.35
N ILE A 420 -15.66 3.63 30.09
CA ILE A 420 -14.60 3.23 29.16
C ILE A 420 -13.29 3.84 29.67
N SER A 421 -12.69 3.20 30.68
CA SER A 421 -11.32 3.44 31.11
C SER A 421 -10.77 2.14 31.68
N ALA A 422 -9.66 1.68 31.13
CA ALA A 422 -8.96 0.45 31.47
C ALA A 422 -9.65 -0.85 31.04
N VAL A 423 -9.09 -1.47 30.00
CA VAL A 423 -9.06 -2.92 29.88
C VAL A 423 -8.42 -3.46 31.17
N ARG A 424 -9.25 -3.89 32.13
CA ARG A 424 -8.83 -4.74 33.23
C ARG A 424 -8.83 -6.18 32.72
N SER A 425 -7.73 -6.57 32.09
CA SER A 425 -7.13 -7.87 32.33
C SER A 425 -5.73 -7.60 32.87
N GLY A 426 -5.43 -8.09 34.07
CA GLY A 426 -4.19 -7.79 34.78
C GLY A 426 -2.93 -8.05 33.94
N LEU A 427 -1.93 -7.19 34.14
CA LEU A 427 -0.57 -7.25 33.58
C LEU A 427 -0.49 -7.06 32.06
N MET A 428 -0.64 -5.80 31.62
CA MET A 428 0.34 -5.13 30.75
C MET A 428 -0.12 -3.69 30.55
N GLU A 429 0.70 -2.71 30.94
CA GLU A 429 0.65 -1.40 30.31
C GLU A 429 0.69 -1.64 28.79
N ILE A 430 -0.27 -1.11 28.04
CA ILE A 430 -0.26 -1.26 26.57
C ILE A 430 1.00 -0.55 26.10
N ALA A 431 2.01 -1.33 25.75
CA ALA A 431 3.28 -0.80 25.30
C ALA A 431 3.03 0.08 24.07
N PRO A 432 3.64 1.27 23.97
CA PRO A 432 3.43 2.15 22.83
C PRO A 432 3.88 1.43 21.55
N VAL A 433 3.07 1.56 20.50
CA VAL A 433 3.48 1.17 19.15
C VAL A 433 4.27 2.32 18.57
N GLU A 434 5.46 2.02 18.08
CA GLU A 434 6.31 3.01 17.45
C GLU A 434 6.74 2.53 16.07
N VAL A 435 6.66 3.44 15.10
CA VAL A 435 7.02 3.16 13.70
C VAL A 435 8.14 4.11 13.30
N ARG A 436 9.35 3.58 13.18
CA ARG A 436 10.56 4.36 12.93
C ARG A 436 11.13 4.05 11.55
N LEU A 437 11.60 5.10 10.86
CA LEU A 437 12.54 4.93 9.76
C LEU A 437 13.93 4.75 10.37
N VAL A 438 14.61 3.69 9.97
CA VAL A 438 16.00 3.43 10.32
C VAL A 438 16.85 4.06 9.23
N SER A 439 17.59 5.10 9.61
CA SER A 439 18.60 5.74 8.78
C SER A 439 19.90 4.96 8.82
#